data_AF-A0A118DAA4-F1
#
_entry.id   AF-A0A118DAA4-F1
#
_cell.length_a   1.000
_cell.length_b   1.000
_cell.length_c   1.000
_cell.angle_alpha   90.00
_cell.angle_beta   90.00
_cell.angle_gamma   90.00
#
_symmetry.space_group_name_H-M   'P 1'
#
loop_
_entity.id
_entity.type
_entity.pdbx_description
1 polymer ?
#
loop_
_entity_poly.entity_id
_entity_poly.type
_entity_poly.pdbx_seq_one_letter_code
_entity_poly.pdbx_strand_id
1 'polypeptide(L)' 'MSRILIDLPDAQVQALAAVVEAEQRPRAAVIRDAIDAYLAQRKRIAGADVFGLWKGKKVDGLAYQEALREEW' A
#
# COMPACT_ATOMS: atom_id res chain seq x y z
N MET A 1 -17.33 9.70 -1.37
CA MET A 1 -16.50 9.93 -0.17
C MET A 1 -17.19 9.30 1.02
N SER A 2 -16.49 8.44 1.78
CA SER A 2 -16.96 7.92 3.06
C SER A 2 -16.50 8.83 4.21
N ARG A 3 -17.24 8.84 5.32
CA ARG A 3 -16.85 9.55 6.55
C ARG A 3 -16.34 8.53 7.56
N ILE A 4 -15.24 8.87 8.25
CA ILE A 4 -14.62 8.04 9.28
C ILE A 4 -14.52 8.91 10.52
N LEU A 5 -14.99 8.39 11.66
CA LEU A 5 -14.83 9.02 12.97
C LEU A 5 -13.59 8.43 13.62
N ILE A 6 -12.71 9.29 14.12
CA ILE A 6 -11.41 8.92 14.69
C ILE A 6 -11.21 9.76 15.94
N ASP A 7 -10.90 9.10 17.05
CA ASP A 7 -10.50 9.78 18.28
C ASP A 7 -8.98 9.99 18.25
N LEU A 8 -8.57 11.25 18.45
CA LEU A 8 -7.17 11.65 18.48
C LEU A 8 -6.90 12.37 19.81
N PRO A 9 -5.79 12.05 20.50
CA PRO A 9 -5.34 12.84 21.64
C PRO A 9 -5.11 14.31 21.25
N ASP A 10 -5.37 15.24 22.17
CA ASP A 10 -5.23 16.68 21.92
C ASP A 10 -3.83 17.04 21.40
N ALA A 11 -2.79 16.40 21.92
CA ALA A 11 -1.41 16.61 21.47
C ALA A 11 -1.24 16.32 19.97
N GLN A 12 -1.90 15.30 19.43
CA GLN A 12 -1.84 14.97 18.01
C GLN A 12 -2.64 15.97 17.18
N VAL A 13 -3.78 16.45 17.68
CA VAL A 13 -4.59 17.49 17.02
C VAL A 13 -3.79 18.80 16.89
N GLN A 14 -3.05 19.17 17.95
CA GLN A 14 -2.18 20.35 17.94
C GLN A 14 -1.01 20.20 16.97
N ALA A 15 -0.32 19.06 16.99
CA ALA A 15 0.75 18.78 16.04
C ALA A 15 0.26 18.84 14.59
N LEU A 16 -0.93 18.28 14.31
CA LEU A 16 -1.54 18.35 12.99
C LEU A 16 -1.92 19.78 12.60
N ALA A 17 -2.36 20.61 13.55
CA ALA A 17 -2.63 22.02 13.30
C ALA A 17 -1.37 22.77 12.87
N ALA A 18 -0.23 22.53 13.54
CA ALA A 18 1.04 23.15 13.19
C ALA A 18 1.49 22.80 11.76
N VAL A 19 1.30 21.55 11.33
CA VAL A 19 1.60 21.12 9.95
C VAL A 19 0.69 21.81 8.94
N VAL A 20 -0.61 21.90 9.23
CA VAL A 20 -1.60 22.58 8.39
C VAL A 20 -1.25 24.05 8.18
N GLU A 21 -0.86 24.75 9.24
CA GLU A 21 -0.44 26.16 9.18
C GLU A 21 0.87 26.32 8.39
N ALA A 22 1.85 25.46 8.64
CA ALA A 22 3.13 25.50 7.95
C ALA A 22 3.00 25.24 6.43
N GLU A 23 2.14 24.30 6.04
CA GLU A 23 1.90 23.97 4.62
C GLU A 23 0.84 24.86 3.96
N GLN A 24 0.07 25.63 4.73
CA GLN A 24 -1.10 26.41 4.27
C GLN A 24 -2.12 25.56 3.51
N ARG A 25 -2.36 24.33 3.99
CA ARG A 25 -3.23 23.35 3.32
C ARG A 25 -4.37 22.93 4.22
N PRO A 26 -5.57 22.65 3.67
CA PRO A 26 -6.70 22.21 4.49
C PRO A 26 -6.35 20.90 5.20
N ARG A 27 -6.71 20.80 6.48
CA ARG A 27 -6.45 19.63 7.34
C ARG A 27 -6.83 18.28 6.69
N ALA A 28 -7.94 18.24 5.98
CA ALA A 28 -8.39 17.03 5.29
C ALA A 28 -7.45 16.60 4.15
N ALA A 29 -6.75 17.52 3.48
CA ALA A 29 -5.77 17.17 2.46
C ALA A 29 -4.51 16.56 3.09
N VAL A 30 -3.99 17.17 4.15
CA VAL A 30 -2.84 16.66 4.91
C VAL A 30 -3.12 15.24 5.44
N ILE A 31 -4.30 15.00 6.00
CA ILE A 31 -4.71 13.67 6.48
C ILE A 31 -4.77 12.65 5.34
N ARG A 32 -5.33 13.01 4.17
CA ARG A 32 -5.40 12.10 3.02
C ARG A 32 -4.01 11.71 2.53
N ASP A 33 -3.11 12.68 2.36
CA ASP A 33 -1.76 12.42 1.93
C ASP A 33 -0.99 11.53 2.92
N ALA A 34 -1.20 11.74 4.22
CA ALA A 34 -0.61 10.90 5.26
C ALA A 34 -1.11 9.45 5.18
N ILE A 35 -2.41 9.25 4.95
CA ILE A 35 -3.00 7.92 4.76
C ILE A 35 -2.41 7.26 3.50
N ASP A 36 -2.34 7.98 2.38
CA ASP A 36 -1.81 7.47 1.12
C ASP A 36 -0.33 7.07 1.27
N ALA A 37 0.47 7.90 1.93
CA ALA A 37 1.88 7.59 2.22
C ALA A 37 2.01 6.35 3.11
N TYR A 38 1.18 6.22 4.14
CA TYR A 38 1.18 5.06 5.04
C TYR A 38 0.81 3.76 4.32
N LEU A 39 -0.23 3.81 3.47
CA LEU A 39 -0.65 2.67 2.66
C LEU A 39 0.41 2.29 1.63
N ALA A 40 1.06 3.25 1.00
CA ALA A 40 2.14 3.00 0.05
C ALA A 40 3.34 2.30 0.71
N GLN A 41 3.72 2.72 1.92
CA GLN A 41 4.77 2.06 2.71
C GLN A 41 4.43 0.61 3.03
N ARG A 42 3.17 0.34 3.44
CA ARG A 42 2.72 -1.02 3.75
C ARG A 42 2.56 -1.91 2.51
N LYS A 43 2.14 -1.36 1.37
CA LYS A 43 2.06 -2.10 0.10
C LYS A 43 3.43 -2.61 -0.36
N ARG A 44 4.51 -1.87 -0.14
CA ARG A 44 5.88 -2.35 -0.45
C ARG A 44 6.25 -3.58 0.39
N ILE A 45 5.86 -3.61 1.65
CA ILE A 45 6.11 -4.74 2.56
C ILE A 45 5.30 -5.97 2.11
N ALA A 46 4.03 -5.79 1.71
CA ALA A 46 3.21 -6.89 1.20
C ALA A 46 3.64 -7.37 -0.20
N GLY A 47 4.09 -6.46 -1.07
CA GLY A 47 4.55 -6.76 -2.42
C GLY A 47 5.90 -7.50 -2.49
N ALA A 48 6.72 -7.40 -1.44
CA ALA A 48 7.98 -8.15 -1.34
C ALA A 48 7.77 -9.67 -1.29
N ASP A 49 6.61 -10.13 -0.78
CA ASP A 49 6.29 -11.55 -0.65
C ASP A 49 5.65 -12.14 -1.93
N VAL A 50 5.06 -11.31 -2.79
CA VAL A 50 4.33 -11.78 -3.99
C VAL A 50 5.29 -12.26 -5.09
N PHE A 51 6.50 -11.70 -5.17
CA PHE A 51 7.55 -12.21 -6.06
C PHE A 51 8.23 -13.49 -5.52
N GLY A 52 8.08 -13.80 -4.23
CA GLY A 52 8.64 -15.00 -3.59
C GLY A 52 7.81 -16.27 -3.84
N LEU A 53 6.50 -16.14 -4.07
CA LEU A 53 5.58 -17.27 -4.26
C LEU A 53 5.91 -18.15 -5.49
N TRP A 54 6.55 -17.60 -6.51
CA TRP A 54 6.95 -18.34 -7.70
C TRP A 54 8.38 -18.88 -7.61
N LYS A 55 9.19 -18.39 -6.65
CA LYS A 55 10.60 -18.80 -6.49
C LYS A 55 10.75 -20.28 -6.12
N GLY A 56 9.74 -20.87 -5.46
CA GLY A 56 9.72 -22.29 -5.10
C GLY A 56 9.13 -23.22 -6.17
N LYS A 57 8.45 -22.67 -7.18
CA LYS A 57 7.92 -23.45 -8.30
C LYS A 57 8.93 -23.41 -9.45
N LYS A 58 9.89 -24.34 -9.46
CA LYS A 58 10.71 -24.66 -10.64
C LYS A 58 9.84 -25.38 -11.68
N VAL A 59 8.84 -24.69 -12.22
CA VAL A 59 8.18 -25.18 -13.42
C VAL A 59 8.98 -24.60 -14.57
N ASP A 60 9.70 -25.46 -15.29
CA ASP A 60 10.32 -25.08 -16.55
C ASP A 60 9.19 -24.68 -17.51
N GLY A 61 9.18 -23.39 -17.88
CA GLY A 61 8.14 -22.83 -18.73
C GLY A 61 8.09 -23.48 -20.11
N LEU A 62 9.21 -24.05 -20.58
CA LEU A 62 9.28 -24.79 -21.84
C LEU A 62 8.63 -26.17 -21.69
N ALA A 63 9.00 -26.92 -20.66
CA ALA A 63 8.42 -28.24 -20.38
C ALA A 63 6.90 -28.17 -20.15
N TYR A 64 6.41 -27.10 -19.51
CA TYR A 64 4.98 -26.88 -19.32
C TYR A 64 4.23 -26.62 -20.65
N GLN A 65 4.86 -25.87 -21.57
CA GLN A 65 4.28 -25.62 -22.89
C GLN A 65 4.31 -26.86 -23.80
N GLU A 66 5.36 -27.67 -23.70
CA GLU A 66 5.50 -28.93 -24.43
C GLU A 66 4.45 -29.95 -23.97
N ALA A 67 4.27 -30.15 -22.66
CA ALA A 67 3.24 -31.04 -22.12
C ALA A 67 1.83 -30.65 -22.59
N LEU A 68 1.52 -29.35 -22.62
CA LEU A 68 0.20 -28.87 -23.07
C LEU A 68 -0.03 -29.06 -24.59
N ARG A 69 1.04 -29.18 -25.37
CA ARG A 69 0.98 -29.41 -26.83
C ARG A 69 0.94 -30.90 -27.19
N GLU A 70 1.43 -31.78 -26.33
CA GLU A 70 1.32 -33.23 -26.54
C GLU A 70 -0.12 -33.75 -26.37
N GLU A 71 -1.01 -32.96 -25.76
CA GLU A 71 -2.42 -33.31 -25.55
C GLU A 71 -3.34 -32.93 -26.74
N TRP A 72 -2.83 -32.31 -27.81
CA TRP A 72 -3.56 -31.92 -29.02
C TRP A 72 -2.97 -32.58 -30.27
#